data_AF-A0A813IA66-F1
#
_entry.id   AF-A0A813IA66-F1
#
_cell.length_a   1.000
_cell.length_b   1.000
_cell.length_c   1.000
_cell.angle_alpha   90.00
_cell.angle_beta   90.00
_cell.angle_gamma   90.00
#
_symmetry.space_group_name_H-M   'P 1'
#
loop_
_entity.id
_entity.type
_entity.pdbx_description
1 polymer ?
#
loop_
_entity_poly.entity_id
_entity_poly.type
_entity_poly.pdbx_seq_one_letter_code
_entity_poly.pdbx_strand_id
1 'polypeptide(L)'
;FALLIYEDQGGEQDCWNLCFEELCALFAKDRMQQASLGALRREPLTVALGTAPVGLRASPASVLPQSSQLMLGSAAPLSGELSQEARLLRNLHQMRGAADGGDLEAVPRQAPVMVPVDALRYTHNAISDHFKDGRSIADLVGQLQGGKIDPLREPSLCLDVVEFHGRYWSLRNRRLHALKQYQQQLRASPWYLESGQVQVHVHVLPLTHPAVFHKFIECFDTETGGETVSVRNSRFRGHSS
;
A
#
# COMPACT_ATOMS: atom_id res chain seq x y z
N PHE A 1 0.21 10.59 -16.15
CA PHE A 1 1.61 11.01 -15.84
C PHE A 1 2.19 9.94 -14.92
N ALA A 2 3.28 9.27 -15.32
CA ALA A 2 3.86 8.16 -14.55
C ALA A 2 5.03 8.65 -13.68
N LEU A 3 5.07 8.23 -12.41
CA LEU A 3 6.29 8.30 -11.62
C LEU A 3 7.15 7.10 -12.03
N LEU A 4 8.15 7.35 -12.86
CA LEU A 4 9.14 6.35 -13.24
C LEU A 4 10.24 6.41 -12.18
N ILE A 5 10.34 5.36 -11.37
CA ILE A 5 11.47 5.20 -10.45
C ILE A 5 12.48 4.29 -11.13
N TYR A 6 13.69 4.80 -11.30
CA TYR A 6 14.81 4.06 -11.88
C TYR A 6 15.75 3.64 -10.75
N GLU A 7 16.13 2.36 -10.75
CA GLU A 7 17.26 1.85 -9.96
C GLU A 7 18.41 1.54 -10.93
N ASP A 8 19.60 2.07 -10.66
CA ASP A 8 20.80 1.86 -11.47
C ASP A 8 21.67 0.77 -10.81
N GLN A 9 21.75 -0.40 -11.44
CA GLN A 9 22.65 -1.48 -11.04
C GLN A 9 23.77 -1.64 -12.06
N GLY A 10 24.80 -0.81 -11.94
CA GLY A 10 26.03 -0.97 -12.73
C GLY A 10 25.89 -0.53 -14.19
N GLY A 11 25.03 0.44 -14.50
CA GLY A 11 24.85 1.01 -15.84
C GLY A 11 23.66 0.46 -16.61
N GLU A 12 22.93 -0.52 -16.07
CA GLU A 12 21.61 -0.91 -16.56
C GLU A 12 20.51 -0.23 -15.73
N GLN A 13 19.58 0.43 -16.42
CA GLN A 13 18.44 1.10 -15.81
C GLN A 13 17.26 0.14 -15.75
N ASP A 14 16.89 -0.30 -14.53
CA ASP A 14 15.63 -1.00 -14.32
C ASP A 14 14.53 0.01 -13.99
N CYS A 15 13.47 0.00 -14.82
CA CYS A 15 12.36 0.93 -14.74
C CYS A 15 11.19 0.30 -13.97
N TRP A 16 10.85 0.88 -12.81
CA TRP A 16 9.67 0.49 -12.05
C TRP A 16 8.53 1.46 -12.37
N ASN A 17 7.49 0.94 -13.04
CA ASN A 17 6.26 1.68 -13.28
C ASN A 17 5.44 1.71 -11.98
N LEU A 18 5.59 2.78 -11.18
CA LEU A 18 4.64 3.04 -10.10
C LEU A 18 3.44 3.78 -10.69
N CYS A 19 2.45 2.99 -11.12
CA CYS A 19 1.16 3.46 -11.58
C CYS A 19 0.32 4.00 -10.40
N PHE A 20 0.63 5.21 -9.95
CA PHE A 20 -0.26 5.96 -9.08
C PHE A 20 -0.44 7.36 -9.64
N GLU A 21 -1.29 7.48 -10.66
CA GLU A 21 -1.61 8.79 -11.26
C GLU A 21 -2.11 9.78 -10.20
N GLU A 22 -2.85 9.32 -9.17
CA GLU A 22 -3.25 10.19 -8.07
C GLU A 22 -2.08 10.62 -7.19
N LEU A 23 -1.15 9.74 -6.79
CA LEU A 23 0.00 10.16 -5.98
C LEU A 23 0.90 11.13 -6.77
N CYS A 24 1.06 10.91 -8.07
CA CYS A 24 1.75 11.84 -8.98
C CYS A 24 1.04 13.20 -9.03
N ALA A 25 -0.28 13.19 -9.22
CA ALA A 25 -1.10 14.39 -9.30
C ALA A 25 -1.10 15.16 -7.97
N LEU A 26 -1.14 14.44 -6.85
CA LEU A 26 -1.09 15.00 -5.50
C LEU A 26 0.28 15.62 -5.21
N PHE A 27 1.37 14.94 -5.58
CA PHE A 27 2.72 15.50 -5.46
C PHE A 27 2.90 16.75 -6.33
N ALA A 28 2.44 16.71 -7.58
CA ALA A 28 2.47 17.86 -8.47
C ALA A 28 1.68 19.05 -7.89
N LYS A 29 0.49 18.79 -7.32
CA LYS A 29 -0.37 19.82 -6.73
C LYS A 29 0.24 20.47 -5.48
N ASP A 30 0.79 19.68 -4.55
CA ASP A 30 1.50 20.18 -3.37
C ASP A 30 2.69 21.07 -3.77
N ARG A 31 3.46 20.68 -4.78
CA ARG A 31 4.57 21.48 -5.30
C ARG A 31 4.13 22.75 -6.01
N MET A 32 3.02 22.73 -6.75
CA MET A 32 2.44 23.96 -7.32
C MET A 32 1.99 24.93 -6.23
N GLN A 33 1.42 24.42 -5.14
CA GLN A 33 1.05 25.23 -3.98
C GLN A 33 2.29 25.82 -3.27
N GLN A 34 3.34 25.03 -3.06
CA GLN A 34 4.60 25.52 -2.50
C GLN A 34 5.31 26.54 -3.40
N ALA A 35 5.28 26.36 -4.73
CA ALA A 35 5.82 27.31 -5.69
C ALA A 35 5.03 28.64 -5.71
N SER A 36 3.71 28.59 -5.49
CA SER A 36 2.87 29.79 -5.37
C SER A 36 3.13 30.59 -4.09
N LEU A 37 3.69 29.94 -3.05
CA LEU A 37 4.08 30.55 -1.78
C LEU A 37 5.48 31.23 -1.82
N GLY A 38 6.06 31.41 -3.01
CA GLY A 38 7.22 32.28 -3.22
C GLY A 38 8.59 31.67 -2.89
N ALA A 39 8.66 30.38 -2.55
CA ALA A 39 9.90 29.69 -2.21
C ALA A 39 10.15 28.51 -3.15
N LEU A 40 10.62 28.78 -4.39
CA LEU A 40 11.67 28.02 -5.12
C LEU A 40 11.61 28.25 -6.65
N ARG A 41 12.79 28.20 -7.27
CA ARG A 41 13.00 28.15 -8.74
C ARG A 41 12.27 26.96 -9.35
N ARG A 42 11.68 27.17 -10.53
CA ARG A 42 11.20 26.10 -11.42
C ARG A 42 12.40 25.29 -11.90
N GLU A 43 12.77 24.23 -11.19
CA GLU A 43 13.70 23.22 -11.69
C GLU A 43 12.91 21.99 -12.18
N PRO A 44 13.30 21.40 -13.33
CA PRO A 44 12.72 20.13 -13.77
C PRO A 44 13.09 19.05 -12.77
N LEU A 45 12.08 18.38 -12.19
CA LEU A 45 12.30 17.36 -11.17
C LEU A 45 12.25 15.96 -11.80
N THR A 46 13.37 15.25 -11.73
CA THR A 46 13.50 13.81 -11.96
C THR A 46 13.34 13.11 -10.62
N VAL A 47 12.44 12.12 -10.49
CA VAL A 47 12.38 11.28 -9.29
C VAL A 47 13.35 10.12 -9.47
N ALA A 48 14.62 10.41 -9.29
CA ALA A 48 15.68 9.42 -9.13
C ALA A 48 16.14 9.43 -7.67
N LEU A 49 16.05 8.29 -6.99
CA LEU A 49 16.78 8.03 -5.75
C LEU A 49 18.19 7.54 -6.15
N GLY A 50 19.12 8.48 -6.37
CA GLY A 50 20.52 8.17 -6.71
C GLY A 50 21.37 9.43 -6.95
N THR A 51 22.64 9.40 -6.55
CA THR A 51 23.49 10.57 -6.22
C THR A 51 24.26 11.23 -7.40
N ALA A 52 23.66 11.44 -8.57
CA ALA A 52 24.31 12.26 -9.61
C ALA A 52 23.33 13.07 -10.49
N PRO A 53 23.64 14.33 -10.83
CA PRO A 53 22.76 15.16 -11.65
C PRO A 53 22.93 14.85 -13.14
N VAL A 54 21.83 14.51 -13.82
CA VAL A 54 21.72 14.50 -15.28
C VAL A 54 20.95 15.74 -15.70
N GLY A 55 21.57 16.60 -16.52
CA GLY A 55 20.95 17.83 -17.02
C GLY A 55 20.07 17.59 -18.23
N LEU A 56 18.84 18.11 -18.21
CA LEU A 56 17.98 18.25 -19.38
C LEU A 56 17.72 19.74 -19.64
N ARG A 57 17.91 20.16 -20.91
CA ARG A 57 17.60 21.52 -21.39
C ARG A 57 16.16 21.58 -21.87
N ALA A 58 15.38 22.53 -21.34
CA ALA A 58 14.12 22.94 -21.92
C ALA A 58 14.32 24.18 -22.81
N SER A 59 13.70 24.19 -24.00
CA SER A 59 13.58 25.37 -24.86
C SER A 59 12.39 26.23 -24.43
N PRO A 60 12.51 27.57 -24.40
CA PRO A 60 11.42 28.43 -23.96
C PRO A 60 10.39 28.65 -25.08
N ALA A 61 9.12 28.39 -24.77
CA ALA A 61 8.00 28.94 -25.51
C ALA A 61 7.69 30.37 -25.01
N SER A 62 7.29 31.20 -25.96
CA SER A 62 7.21 32.66 -25.94
C SER A 62 6.27 33.30 -24.90
N VAL A 63 6.83 34.33 -24.23
CA VAL A 63 6.28 35.64 -23.79
C VAL A 63 4.77 35.88 -23.93
N LEU A 64 4.11 36.24 -22.82
CA LEU A 64 3.05 37.27 -22.71
C LEU A 64 2.99 37.85 -21.27
N PRO A 65 2.41 39.06 -21.06
CA PRO A 65 2.98 40.07 -20.15
C PRO A 65 2.37 40.15 -18.74
N GLN A 66 3.14 40.84 -17.89
CA GLN A 66 2.93 41.17 -16.49
C GLN A 66 1.80 42.17 -16.25
N SER A 67 1.07 42.00 -15.14
CA SER A 67 0.92 43.03 -14.09
C SER A 67 -0.08 42.60 -13.01
N SER A 68 0.34 42.57 -11.74
CA SER A 68 -0.37 43.18 -10.59
C SER A 68 0.32 42.82 -9.26
N GLN A 69 0.71 43.86 -8.53
CA GLN A 69 1.24 43.83 -7.16
C GLN A 69 0.17 43.37 -6.17
N LEU A 70 0.54 42.56 -5.18
CA LEU A 70 -0.25 42.36 -3.96
C LEU A 70 0.61 42.48 -2.71
N MET A 71 0.03 43.20 -1.74
CA MET A 71 0.57 43.61 -0.46
C MET A 71 0.76 42.45 0.52
N LEU A 72 1.81 42.58 1.33
CA LEU A 72 2.20 41.72 2.44
C LEU A 72 1.31 42.01 3.67
N GLY A 73 0.76 40.98 4.32
CA GLY A 73 0.09 41.17 5.61
C GLY A 73 -0.45 39.90 6.25
N SER A 74 -0.11 39.73 7.53
CA SER A 74 -0.65 38.81 8.54
C SER A 74 0.01 37.44 8.68
N ALA A 75 0.78 37.32 9.77
CA ALA A 75 1.23 36.07 10.35
C ALA A 75 0.07 35.43 11.14
N ALA A 76 -0.46 34.31 10.63
CA ALA A 76 -1.42 33.46 11.33
C ALA A 76 -0.68 32.30 12.05
N PRO A 77 -1.21 31.79 13.17
CA PRO A 77 -0.56 30.74 13.94
C PRO A 77 -0.51 29.43 13.15
N LEU A 78 0.72 28.97 12.86
CA LEU A 78 1.03 27.76 12.12
C LEU A 78 0.83 26.51 12.99
N SER A 79 -0.42 26.17 13.27
CA SER A 79 -0.81 24.80 13.64
C SER A 79 -1.84 24.31 12.62
N GLY A 80 -1.49 24.46 11.33
CA GLY A 80 -2.28 23.92 10.24
C GLY A 80 -2.09 22.41 10.20
N GLU A 81 -3.16 21.66 10.46
CA GLU A 81 -3.18 20.24 10.18
C GLU A 81 -2.83 20.04 8.71
N LEU A 82 -1.74 19.32 8.44
CA LEU A 82 -1.37 18.95 7.08
C LEU A 82 -2.52 18.16 6.45
N SER A 83 -2.85 18.49 5.21
CA SER A 83 -3.81 17.73 4.41
C SER A 83 -3.36 16.26 4.30
N GLN A 84 -4.30 15.34 4.05
CA GLN A 84 -3.99 13.91 3.92
C GLN A 84 -2.90 13.66 2.89
N GLU A 85 -2.95 14.42 1.80
CA GLU A 85 -2.02 14.36 0.68
C GLU A 85 -0.62 14.82 1.10
N ALA A 86 -0.50 15.95 1.79
CA ALA A 86 0.79 16.41 2.32
C ALA A 86 1.43 15.40 3.28
N ARG A 87 0.62 14.65 4.05
CA ARG A 87 1.12 13.56 4.91
C ARG A 87 1.67 12.39 4.09
N LEU A 88 0.99 11.99 3.02
CA LEU A 88 1.45 10.91 2.13
C LEU A 88 2.78 11.27 1.45
N LEU A 89 2.92 12.50 0.96
CA LEU A 89 4.15 12.96 0.32
C LEU A 89 5.33 13.04 1.29
N ARG A 90 5.08 13.46 2.52
CA ARG A 90 6.08 13.42 3.59
C ARG A 90 6.54 11.98 3.85
N ASN A 91 5.61 11.03 3.89
CA ASN A 91 5.92 9.62 4.12
C ASN A 91 6.76 9.04 2.96
N LEU A 92 6.41 9.35 1.70
CA LEU A 92 7.21 8.98 0.51
C LEU A 92 8.66 9.45 0.65
N HIS A 93 8.88 10.69 1.11
CA HIS A 93 10.24 11.23 1.28
C HIS A 93 11.05 10.52 2.36
N GLN A 94 10.37 9.88 3.33
CA GLN A 94 10.99 9.16 4.45
C GLN A 94 11.34 7.70 4.12
N MET A 95 10.95 7.17 2.95
CA MET A 95 11.16 5.76 2.57
C MET A 95 12.62 5.38 2.21
N ARG A 96 13.63 6.10 2.69
CA ARG A 96 15.06 5.80 2.39
C ARG A 96 15.67 4.68 3.25
N GLY A 97 14.87 3.74 3.73
CA GLY A 97 15.29 2.62 4.59
C GLY A 97 15.33 1.27 3.85
N ALA A 98 15.90 0.25 4.49
CA ALA A 98 15.82 -1.12 3.98
C ALA A 98 14.35 -1.58 3.93
N ALA A 99 13.97 -2.31 2.88
CA ALA A 99 12.66 -2.91 2.71
C ALA A 99 12.46 -4.08 3.69
N ASP A 100 12.41 -3.79 4.99
CA ASP A 100 12.09 -4.78 6.03
C ASP A 100 10.59 -5.04 6.15
N GLY A 101 9.78 -4.38 5.31
CA GLY A 101 8.35 -4.55 5.36
C GLY A 101 7.71 -3.98 6.60
N GLY A 102 8.38 -3.05 7.29
CA GLY A 102 7.90 -2.20 8.36
C GLY A 102 7.06 -2.96 9.39
N ASP A 103 7.64 -3.27 10.54
CA ASP A 103 6.84 -3.87 11.60
C ASP A 103 5.64 -2.98 11.97
N LEU A 104 4.44 -3.52 11.81
CA LEU A 104 3.19 -2.84 12.12
C LEU A 104 2.80 -3.01 13.58
N GLU A 105 3.65 -3.61 14.42
CA GLU A 105 3.41 -3.78 15.86
C GLU A 105 3.23 -2.43 16.56
N ALA A 106 4.05 -1.42 16.23
CA ALA A 106 3.99 -0.09 16.83
C ALA A 106 2.81 0.78 16.33
N VAL A 107 2.10 0.36 15.29
CA VAL A 107 0.99 1.12 14.73
C VAL A 107 -0.24 0.99 15.65
N PRO A 108 -0.80 2.10 16.17
CA PRO A 108 -2.01 2.04 16.99
C PRO A 108 -3.18 1.44 16.21
N ARG A 109 -3.84 0.43 16.79
CA ARG A 109 -5.02 -0.23 16.22
C ARG A 109 -6.28 0.34 16.86
N GLN A 110 -7.21 0.80 16.02
CA GLN A 110 -8.56 1.15 16.46
C GLN A 110 -9.39 -0.11 16.72
N ALA A 111 -10.58 0.04 17.30
CA ALA A 111 -11.51 -1.08 17.48
C ALA A 111 -11.76 -1.78 16.13
N PRO A 112 -11.72 -3.12 16.08
CA PRO A 112 -11.87 -3.84 14.82
C PRO A 112 -13.30 -3.71 14.29
N VAL A 113 -13.44 -3.58 12.98
CA VAL A 113 -14.72 -3.60 12.29
C VAL A 113 -14.93 -4.96 11.62
N MET A 114 -16.18 -5.42 11.56
CA MET A 114 -16.52 -6.68 10.92
C MET A 114 -16.82 -6.44 9.45
N VAL A 115 -16.15 -7.19 8.58
CA VAL A 115 -16.25 -7.04 7.13
C VAL A 115 -16.41 -8.42 6.48
N PRO A 116 -17.22 -8.56 5.43
CA PRO A 116 -17.29 -9.81 4.70
C PRO A 116 -15.98 -10.08 3.94
N VAL A 117 -15.53 -11.33 3.96
CA VAL A 117 -14.23 -11.72 3.39
C VAL A 117 -14.14 -11.43 1.87
N ASP A 118 -15.25 -11.47 1.12
CA ASP A 118 -15.25 -11.10 -0.31
C ASP A 118 -14.97 -9.61 -0.55
N ALA A 119 -15.33 -8.73 0.40
CA ALA A 119 -15.14 -7.30 0.25
C ALA A 119 -13.66 -6.88 0.37
N LEU A 120 -12.80 -7.79 0.84
CA LEU A 120 -11.38 -7.56 1.02
C LEU A 120 -10.60 -7.87 -0.25
N ARG A 121 -9.59 -7.04 -0.54
CA ARG A 121 -8.69 -7.16 -1.69
C ARG A 121 -7.29 -7.59 -1.23
N TYR A 122 -6.62 -8.38 -2.05
CA TYR A 122 -5.20 -8.68 -1.88
C TYR A 122 -4.36 -7.48 -2.31
N THR A 123 -3.30 -7.17 -1.58
CA THR A 123 -2.30 -6.22 -2.11
C THR A 123 -1.27 -6.95 -2.99
N HIS A 124 -0.99 -8.22 -2.68
CA HIS A 124 0.03 -9.00 -3.39
C HIS A 124 -0.46 -9.72 -4.65
N ASN A 125 0.41 -9.86 -5.65
CA ASN A 125 0.31 -10.80 -6.76
C ASN A 125 0.59 -12.24 -6.34
N ALA A 126 1.56 -12.43 -5.44
CA ALA A 126 2.01 -13.75 -5.02
C ALA A 126 2.27 -13.85 -3.51
N ILE A 127 1.86 -14.96 -2.91
CA ILE A 127 2.09 -15.27 -1.49
C ILE A 127 2.80 -16.60 -1.32
N SER A 128 3.49 -16.80 -0.19
CA SER A 128 3.98 -18.13 0.19
C SER A 128 2.84 -18.99 0.72
N ASP A 129 2.91 -20.28 0.43
CA ASP A 129 2.07 -21.35 0.98
C ASP A 129 2.21 -21.59 2.49
N HIS A 130 3.23 -21.01 3.14
CA HIS A 130 3.48 -21.16 4.59
C HIS A 130 3.45 -19.81 5.31
N PHE A 131 3.11 -19.84 6.60
CA PHE A 131 3.22 -18.73 7.53
C PHE A 131 4.65 -18.62 8.09
N LYS A 132 4.96 -17.51 8.79
CA LYS A 132 6.28 -17.29 9.41
C LYS A 132 6.64 -18.35 10.46
N ASP A 133 5.63 -18.98 11.06
CA ASP A 133 5.77 -20.04 12.07
C ASP A 133 5.89 -21.45 11.47
N GLY A 134 5.98 -21.55 10.13
CA GLY A 134 6.12 -22.82 9.41
C GLY A 134 4.82 -23.59 9.18
N ARG A 135 3.66 -23.14 9.70
CA ARG A 135 2.37 -23.76 9.39
C ARG A 135 1.97 -23.46 7.94
N SER A 136 1.30 -24.38 7.26
CA SER A 136 0.80 -24.13 5.90
C SER A 136 -0.53 -23.37 5.90
N ILE A 137 -0.85 -22.68 4.80
CA ILE A 137 -2.18 -22.11 4.59
C ILE A 137 -3.24 -23.22 4.57
N ALA A 138 -2.93 -24.37 3.97
CA ALA A 138 -3.83 -25.52 3.92
C ALA A 138 -4.20 -26.03 5.33
N ASP A 139 -3.24 -26.04 6.27
CA ASP A 139 -3.51 -26.44 7.65
C ASP A 139 -4.50 -25.48 8.34
N LEU A 140 -4.35 -24.17 8.11
CA LEU A 140 -5.28 -23.19 8.65
C LEU A 140 -6.68 -23.36 8.05
N VAL A 141 -6.77 -23.59 6.74
CA VAL A 141 -8.05 -23.88 6.07
C VAL A 141 -8.70 -25.13 6.66
N GLY A 142 -7.94 -26.22 6.84
CA GLY A 142 -8.45 -27.44 7.47
C GLY A 142 -8.95 -27.22 8.90
N GLN A 143 -8.28 -26.36 9.68
CA GLN A 143 -8.72 -26.02 11.04
C GLN A 143 -10.00 -25.19 11.06
N LEU A 144 -10.18 -24.27 10.09
CA LEU A 144 -11.41 -23.52 9.90
C LEU A 144 -12.57 -24.44 9.50
N GLN A 145 -12.34 -25.36 8.57
CA GLN A 145 -13.33 -26.36 8.15
C GLN A 145 -13.74 -27.30 9.29
N GLY A 146 -12.77 -27.73 10.09
CA GLY A 146 -13.01 -28.59 11.25
C GLY A 146 -13.66 -27.88 12.44
N GLY A 147 -13.92 -26.58 12.36
CA GLY A 147 -14.46 -25.78 13.48
C GLY A 147 -13.51 -25.66 14.67
N LYS A 148 -12.22 -25.98 14.49
CA LYS A 148 -11.20 -25.84 15.54
C LYS A 148 -10.85 -24.38 15.79
N ILE A 149 -10.94 -23.57 14.73
CA ILE A 149 -10.72 -22.12 14.77
C ILE A 149 -11.98 -21.43 14.24
N ASP A 150 -12.44 -20.41 14.96
CA ASP A 150 -13.54 -19.54 14.55
C ASP A 150 -12.95 -18.19 14.05
N PRO A 151 -13.19 -17.80 12.78
CA PRO A 151 -12.72 -16.54 12.20
C PRO A 151 -13.05 -15.28 13.02
N LEU A 152 -14.16 -15.28 13.75
CA LEU A 152 -14.61 -14.11 14.51
C LEU A 152 -14.04 -14.07 15.93
N ARG A 153 -13.62 -15.21 16.46
CA ARG A 153 -13.15 -15.31 17.86
C ARG A 153 -11.64 -15.40 17.97
N GLU A 154 -10.97 -15.85 16.92
CA GLU A 154 -9.53 -16.06 16.88
C GLU A 154 -8.79 -14.73 16.62
N PRO A 155 -8.07 -14.15 17.61
CA PRO A 155 -7.41 -12.87 17.43
C PRO A 155 -6.35 -12.89 16.32
N SER A 156 -5.71 -14.05 16.12
CA SER A 156 -4.70 -14.23 15.07
C SER A 156 -5.27 -14.18 13.64
N LEU A 157 -6.60 -14.21 13.48
CA LEU A 157 -7.29 -14.03 12.20
C LEU A 157 -7.81 -12.61 11.97
N CYS A 158 -7.68 -11.70 12.95
CA CYS A 158 -7.95 -10.29 12.72
C CYS A 158 -6.94 -9.73 11.71
N LEU A 159 -7.43 -9.12 10.63
CA LEU A 159 -6.58 -8.65 9.53
C LEU A 159 -6.22 -7.18 9.68
N ASP A 160 -4.95 -6.84 9.46
CA ASP A 160 -4.55 -5.45 9.20
C ASP A 160 -4.90 -5.12 7.73
N VAL A 161 -5.72 -4.09 7.53
CA VAL A 161 -6.14 -3.60 6.20
C VAL A 161 -5.91 -2.10 6.06
N VAL A 162 -5.87 -1.60 4.84
CA VAL A 162 -5.95 -0.16 4.56
C VAL A 162 -7.17 0.12 3.69
N GLU A 163 -7.78 1.28 3.88
CA GLU A 163 -8.82 1.77 2.95
C GLU A 163 -8.15 2.58 1.83
N PHE A 164 -8.35 2.16 0.59
CA PHE A 164 -7.80 2.81 -0.59
C PHE A 164 -8.80 2.72 -1.75
N HIS A 165 -9.21 3.87 -2.29
CA HIS A 165 -10.29 4.03 -3.28
C HIS A 165 -11.61 3.35 -2.87
N GLY A 166 -12.03 3.54 -1.62
CA GLY A 166 -13.29 2.99 -1.08
C GLY A 166 -13.31 1.47 -0.98
N ARG A 167 -12.14 0.82 -1.00
CA ARG A 167 -11.98 -0.63 -0.87
C ARG A 167 -10.99 -0.94 0.25
N TYR A 168 -11.16 -2.09 0.88
CA TYR A 168 -10.24 -2.58 1.90
C TYR A 168 -9.20 -3.51 1.30
N TRP A 169 -7.92 -3.19 1.51
CA TRP A 169 -6.78 -3.92 1.00
C TRP A 169 -5.99 -4.55 2.15
N SER A 170 -5.79 -5.86 2.10
CA SER A 170 -5.15 -6.59 3.20
C SER A 170 -3.64 -6.53 3.14
N LEU A 171 -3.02 -6.17 4.27
CA LEU A 171 -1.57 -6.28 4.49
C LEU A 171 -1.16 -7.69 4.97
N ARG A 172 -2.14 -8.59 5.18
CA ARG A 172 -1.96 -9.96 5.70
C ARG A 172 -2.47 -10.99 4.70
N ASN A 173 -2.04 -10.89 3.44
CA ASN A 173 -2.55 -11.65 2.29
C ASN A 173 -2.64 -13.18 2.49
N ARG A 174 -1.70 -13.81 3.20
CA ARG A 174 -1.76 -15.27 3.49
C ARG A 174 -2.98 -15.67 4.33
N ARG A 175 -3.33 -14.86 5.34
CA ARG A 175 -4.51 -15.11 6.19
C ARG A 175 -5.80 -14.83 5.42
N LEU A 176 -5.82 -13.74 4.65
CA LEU A 176 -6.94 -13.44 3.75
C LEU A 176 -7.17 -14.61 2.77
N HIS A 177 -6.10 -15.18 2.22
CA HIS A 177 -6.19 -16.31 1.30
C HIS A 177 -6.83 -17.54 1.95
N ALA A 178 -6.38 -17.91 3.15
CA ALA A 178 -6.99 -19.01 3.90
C ALA A 178 -8.50 -18.78 4.15
N LEU A 179 -8.89 -17.55 4.54
CA LEU A 179 -10.29 -17.21 4.77
C LEU A 179 -11.14 -17.27 3.48
N LYS A 180 -10.60 -16.75 2.35
CA LYS A 180 -11.28 -16.82 1.05
C LYS A 180 -11.42 -18.27 0.57
N GLN A 181 -10.39 -19.09 0.74
CA GLN A 181 -10.44 -20.51 0.40
C GLN A 181 -11.46 -21.27 1.26
N TYR A 182 -11.49 -21.00 2.56
CA TYR A 182 -12.51 -21.54 3.46
C TYR A 182 -13.93 -21.17 3.00
N GLN A 183 -14.15 -19.90 2.65
CA GLN A 183 -15.44 -19.45 2.13
C GLN A 183 -15.82 -20.13 0.80
N GLN A 184 -14.86 -20.33 -0.11
CA GLN A 184 -15.11 -21.07 -1.36
C GLN A 184 -15.52 -22.52 -1.09
N GLN A 185 -14.89 -23.19 -0.12
CA GLN A 185 -15.26 -24.56 0.26
C GLN A 185 -16.64 -24.63 0.91
N LEU A 186 -16.98 -23.64 1.75
CA LEU A 186 -18.33 -23.53 2.31
C LEU A 186 -19.38 -23.39 1.21
N ARG A 187 -19.16 -22.51 0.22
CA ARG A 187 -20.05 -22.35 -0.95
C ARG A 187 -20.21 -23.62 -1.78
N ALA A 188 -19.20 -24.48 -1.81
CA ALA A 188 -19.26 -25.76 -2.52
C ALA A 188 -19.98 -26.86 -1.72
N SER A 189 -20.25 -26.66 -0.43
CA SER A 189 -20.90 -27.64 0.43
C SER A 189 -22.42 -27.66 0.19
N PRO A 190 -23.04 -28.85 -0.03
CA PRO A 190 -24.49 -28.96 -0.21
C PRO A 190 -25.33 -28.48 0.97
N TRP A 191 -24.73 -28.44 2.16
CA TRP A 191 -25.39 -28.09 3.42
C TRP A 191 -25.31 -26.61 3.75
N TYR A 192 -24.69 -25.82 2.88
CA TYR A 192 -24.47 -24.42 3.13
C TYR A 192 -25.71 -23.61 2.76
N LEU A 193 -26.32 -22.97 3.77
CA LEU A 193 -27.43 -22.04 3.59
C LEU A 193 -26.97 -20.84 2.75
N GLU A 194 -27.81 -20.40 1.82
CA GLU A 194 -27.55 -19.31 0.84
C GLU A 194 -27.05 -17.98 1.46
N SER A 195 -27.20 -17.81 2.77
CA SER A 195 -26.85 -16.59 3.51
C SER A 195 -25.48 -16.62 4.19
N GLY A 196 -24.73 -17.72 4.11
CA GLY A 196 -23.43 -17.78 4.77
C GLY A 196 -22.39 -16.94 4.01
N GLN A 197 -22.08 -15.75 4.50
CA GLN A 197 -20.86 -15.05 4.10
C GLN A 197 -19.87 -15.12 5.27
N VAL A 198 -18.63 -15.53 5.00
CA VAL A 198 -17.62 -15.55 6.05
C VAL A 198 -17.31 -14.10 6.42
N GLN A 199 -17.51 -13.78 7.69
CA GLN A 199 -17.18 -12.48 8.27
C GLN A 199 -15.83 -12.57 8.97
N VAL A 200 -15.09 -11.46 9.00
CA VAL A 200 -13.83 -11.37 9.73
C VAL A 200 -13.69 -9.98 10.36
N HIS A 201 -13.00 -9.93 11.50
CA HIS A 201 -12.58 -8.67 12.10
C HIS A 201 -11.37 -8.09 11.36
N VAL A 202 -11.39 -6.79 11.11
CA VAL A 202 -10.27 -6.07 10.51
C VAL A 202 -9.92 -4.80 11.29
N HIS A 203 -8.63 -4.51 11.39
CA HIS A 203 -8.12 -3.20 11.81
C HIS A 203 -7.80 -2.37 10.57
N VAL A 204 -8.52 -1.26 10.39
CA VAL A 204 -8.26 -0.30 9.32
C VAL A 204 -7.10 0.60 9.76
N LEU A 205 -5.93 0.38 9.19
CA LEU A 205 -4.73 1.14 9.48
C LEU A 205 -4.68 2.41 8.62
N PRO A 206 -4.35 3.58 9.20
CA PRO A 206 -4.36 4.82 8.46
C PRO A 206 -3.15 4.92 7.53
N LEU A 207 -3.38 5.13 6.23
CA LEU A 207 -2.31 5.39 5.24
C LEU A 207 -1.51 6.67 5.54
N THR A 208 -2.00 7.55 6.42
CA THR A 208 -1.22 8.71 6.89
C THR A 208 -0.06 8.32 7.82
N HIS A 209 -0.06 7.09 8.37
CA HIS A 209 1.04 6.57 9.18
C HIS A 209 2.18 6.08 8.28
N PRO A 210 3.44 6.57 8.47
CA PRO A 210 4.56 6.24 7.58
C PRO A 210 4.80 4.74 7.40
N ALA A 211 4.82 3.96 8.49
CA ALA A 211 5.05 2.51 8.42
C ALA A 211 3.94 1.76 7.66
N VAL A 212 2.68 2.20 7.80
CA VAL A 212 1.54 1.60 7.10
C VAL A 212 1.62 1.91 5.62
N PHE A 213 1.92 3.17 5.28
CA PHE A 213 2.09 3.61 3.91
C PHE A 213 3.24 2.86 3.22
N HIS A 214 4.40 2.78 3.87
CA HIS A 214 5.56 2.05 3.36
C HIS A 214 5.21 0.59 3.11
N LYS A 215 4.58 -0.07 4.09
CA LYS A 215 4.15 -1.45 3.95
C LYS A 215 3.14 -1.64 2.82
N PHE A 216 2.19 -0.72 2.70
CA PHE A 216 1.19 -0.78 1.64
C PHE A 216 1.85 -0.69 0.27
N ILE A 217 2.72 0.30 0.03
CA ILE A 217 3.41 0.47 -1.25
C ILE A 217 4.30 -0.74 -1.57
N GLU A 218 5.08 -1.23 -0.61
CA GLU A 218 5.91 -2.43 -0.78
C GLU A 218 5.08 -3.66 -1.17
N CYS A 219 3.88 -3.77 -0.60
CA CYS A 219 3.00 -4.90 -0.81
C CYS A 219 1.97 -4.69 -1.93
N PHE A 220 1.90 -3.55 -2.59
CA PHE A 220 0.85 -3.26 -3.58
C PHE A 220 1.37 -3.52 -5.00
N ASP A 221 1.54 -4.81 -5.33
CA ASP A 221 2.05 -5.27 -6.62
C ASP A 221 0.99 -6.03 -7.44
N THR A 222 -0.27 -6.04 -7.01
CA THR A 222 -1.35 -6.80 -7.66
C THR A 222 -1.69 -6.32 -9.08
N GLU A 223 -1.75 -7.25 -10.03
CA GLU A 223 -2.19 -7.04 -11.42
C GLU A 223 -3.69 -7.30 -11.63
N THR A 224 -4.32 -8.01 -10.69
CA THR A 224 -5.74 -8.40 -10.77
C THR A 224 -6.64 -7.46 -9.98
N GLY A 225 -6.14 -6.29 -9.57
CA GLY A 225 -6.89 -5.38 -8.69
C GLY A 225 -7.22 -6.02 -7.32
N GLY A 226 -6.39 -6.97 -6.88
CA GLY A 226 -6.54 -7.66 -5.61
C GLY A 226 -7.69 -8.66 -5.54
N GLU A 227 -8.25 -9.09 -6.67
CA GLU A 227 -9.31 -10.13 -6.68
C GLU A 227 -8.74 -11.52 -6.37
N THR A 228 -7.57 -11.82 -6.94
CA THR A 228 -6.90 -13.12 -6.86
C THR A 228 -5.44 -12.96 -6.46
N VAL A 229 -4.83 -14.05 -6.01
CA VAL A 229 -3.41 -14.11 -5.65
C VAL A 229 -2.87 -15.49 -6.01
N SER A 230 -1.64 -15.54 -6.52
CA SER A 230 -0.92 -16.78 -6.80
C SER A 230 -0.26 -17.31 -5.51
N VAL A 231 -0.37 -18.61 -5.25
CA VAL A 231 0.32 -19.27 -4.14
C VAL A 231 1.61 -19.89 -4.67
N ARG A 232 2.75 -19.38 -4.20
CA ARG A 232 4.06 -19.92 -4.51
C ARG A 232 4.33 -21.12 -3.60
N ASN A 233 4.50 -22.28 -4.21
CA ASN A 233 4.96 -23.47 -3.50
C ASN A 233 6.39 -23.23 -3.06
N SER A 234 6.61 -23.12 -1.75
CA SER A 234 7.96 -23.18 -1.21
C SER A 234 8.41 -24.63 -1.36
N ARG A 235 9.08 -24.94 -2.48
CA ARG A 235 9.79 -26.21 -2.60
C ARG A 235 10.79 -26.21 -1.45
N PHE A 236 10.47 -26.96 -0.40
CA PHE A 236 11.33 -27.20 0.73
C PHE A 236 12.61 -27.76 0.11
N ARG A 237 13.63 -26.91 -0.08
CA ARG A 237 14.96 -27.36 -0.51
C ARG A 237 15.51 -28.11 0.69
N GLY A 238 15.08 -29.36 0.84
CA GLY A 238 15.61 -30.28 1.82
C GLY A 238 17.12 -30.26 1.64
N HIS A 239 17.82 -29.66 2.59
CA HIS A 239 19.21 -30.00 2.82
C HIS A 239 19.16 -31.44 3.32
N SER A 240 19.28 -32.38 2.39
CA SER A 240 19.68 -33.75 2.68
C SER A 240 21.07 -33.65 3.32
N SER A 241 21.07 -33.62 4.65
CA SER A 241 22.24 -33.83 5.50
C SER A 241 22.74 -35.25 5.41
#